data_AF-A0A5E4JK90-F1
#
_entry.id   AF-A0A5E4JK90-F1
#
_cell.length_a   1.000
_cell.length_b   1.000
_cell.length_c   1.000
_cell.angle_alpha   90.00
_cell.angle_beta   90.00
_cell.angle_gamma   90.00
#
_symmetry.space_group_name_H-M   'P 1'
#
loop_
_entity.id
_entity.type
_entity.pdbx_description
1 polymer ?
#
loop_
_entity_poly.entity_id
_entity_poly.type
_entity_poly.pdbx_seq_one_letter_code
_entity_poly.pdbx_strand_id
1 'polypeptide(L)' 'MSGAKEADPKQYRELYGIVEGLALASQIPMPKVYVIADPSPNAFATGKSRKASAIAVTTGLLAIMDRH' A
#
# COMPACT_ATOMS: atom_id res chain seq x y z
N MET A 1 -14.01 -2.74 12.82
CA MET A 1 -14.32 -2.31 11.44
C MET A 1 -13.03 -1.81 10.83
N SER A 2 -12.54 -2.46 9.78
CA SER A 2 -11.29 -2.08 9.10
C SER A 2 -11.46 -0.69 8.47
N GLY A 3 -10.95 0.36 9.14
CA GLY A 3 -10.99 1.75 8.68
C GLY A 3 -10.05 2.06 7.51
N ALA A 4 -9.88 1.11 6.58
CA ALA A 4 -9.04 1.24 5.41
C ALA A 4 -9.68 2.22 4.41
N LYS A 5 -8.94 3.26 4.04
CA LYS A 5 -9.33 4.23 3.01
C LYS A 5 -8.39 4.10 1.83
N GLU A 6 -8.90 4.26 0.62
CA GLU A 6 -8.04 4.27 -0.57
C GLU A 6 -7.05 5.42 -0.44
N ALA A 7 -5.78 5.12 -0.67
CA ALA A 7 -4.70 6.07 -0.51
C ALA A 7 -4.76 7.09 -1.66
N ASP A 8 -4.74 8.39 -1.35
CA ASP A 8 -4.59 9.40 -2.39
C ASP A 8 -3.16 9.31 -2.99
N PRO A 9 -3.01 9.03 -4.31
CA PRO A 9 -1.70 8.94 -4.95
C PRO A 9 -0.85 10.22 -4.84
N LYS A 10 -1.48 11.38 -4.66
CA LYS A 10 -0.77 12.65 -4.48
C LYS A 10 -0.20 12.77 -3.06
N GLN A 11 -0.98 12.38 -2.05
CA GLN A 11 -0.58 12.44 -0.65
C GLN A 11 0.44 11.34 -0.33
N TYR A 12 0.26 10.13 -0.85
CA TYR A 12 1.07 8.96 -0.54
C TYR A 12 1.98 8.57 -1.72
N ARG A 13 2.59 9.56 -2.37
CA ARG A 13 3.41 9.36 -3.58
C ARG A 13 4.53 8.34 -3.37
N GLU A 14 5.19 8.36 -2.21
CA GLU A 14 6.28 7.43 -1.90
C GLU A 14 5.79 5.98 -1.80
N LEU A 15 4.69 5.76 -1.09
CA LEU A 15 4.04 4.45 -1.00
C LEU A 15 3.66 3.93 -2.39
N TYR A 16 3.06 4.79 -3.22
CA TYR A 16 2.73 4.45 -4.60
C TYR A 16 3.96 4.09 -5.43
N GLY A 17 5.06 4.84 -5.31
CA GLY A 17 6.29 4.54 -6.03
C GLY A 17 6.91 3.19 -5.63
N ILE A 18 6.84 2.83 -4.35
CA ILE A 18 7.29 1.51 -3.87
C ILE A 18 6.41 0.40 -4.45
N VAL A 19 5.09 0.53 -4.32
CA VAL A 19 4.15 -0.48 -4.81
C VAL A 19 4.23 -0.61 -6.33
N GLU A 20 4.39 0.49 -7.06
CA GLU A 20 4.57 0.52 -8.52
C GLU A 20 5.86 -0.20 -8.92
N GLY A 21 6.99 0.10 -8.27
CA GLY A 21 8.26 -0.59 -8.54
C GLY A 21 8.15 -2.11 -8.34
N LEU A 22 7.50 -2.54 -7.26
CA LEU A 22 7.24 -3.96 -6.98
C LEU A 22 6.30 -4.59 -8.02
N ALA A 23 5.24 -3.87 -8.44
CA ALA A 23 4.29 -4.34 -9.44
C ALA A 23 4.95 -4.50 -10.82
N LEU A 24 5.78 -3.53 -11.23
CA LEU A 24 6.56 -3.59 -12.47
C LEU A 24 7.55 -4.76 -12.46
N ALA A 25 8.32 -4.91 -11.38
CA ALA A 25 9.27 -6.01 -11.23
C ALA A 25 8.58 -7.39 -11.27
N SER A 26 7.37 -7.47 -10.74
CA SER A 26 6.56 -8.70 -10.70
C SER A 26 5.69 -8.91 -11.94
N GLN A 27 5.70 -7.97 -12.90
CA GLN A 27 4.84 -7.97 -14.09
C GLN A 27 3.36 -8.16 -13.76
N ILE A 28 2.88 -7.48 -12.70
CA ILE A 28 1.47 -7.46 -12.33
C ILE A 28 0.88 -6.05 -12.50
N PRO A 29 -0.43 -5.93 -12.76
CA PRO A 29 -1.12 -4.65 -12.68
C PRO A 29 -0.92 -3.99 -11.30
N MET A 30 -0.94 -2.66 -11.28
CA MET A 30 -0.85 -1.88 -10.05
C MET A 30 -1.95 -2.32 -9.06
N PRO A 31 -1.59 -2.84 -7.88
CA PRO A 31 -2.57 -3.15 -6.84
C PRO A 31 -3.27 -1.89 -6.36
N LYS A 32 -4.51 -2.03 -5.88
CA LYS A 32 -5.16 -0.94 -5.13
C LYS A 32 -4.42 -0.70 -3.82
N VAL A 33 -4.19 0.55 -3.46
CA VAL A 33 -3.45 0.92 -2.25
C VAL A 33 -4.41 1.54 -1.25
N TYR A 34 -4.35 1.06 -0.01
CA TYR A 34 -5.17 1.53 1.09
C TYR A 34 -4.29 1.95 2.26
N VAL A 35 -4.72 2.99 2.97
CA VAL A 35 -4.13 3.42 4.25
C VAL A 35 -5.14 3.23 5.37
N ILE A 36 -4.66 2.64 6.46
CA ILE A 36 -5.41 2.45 7.70
C ILE A 36 -4.86 3.41 8.74
N ALA A 37 -5.74 4.20 9.35
CA ALA A 37 -5.38 5.04 10.49
C ALA A 37 -5.18 4.17 11.74
N ASP A 38 -3.94 3.71 11.93
CA ASP A 38 -3.51 2.89 13.06
C ASP A 38 -2.02 3.22 13.33
N PRO A 39 -1.66 3.61 14.57
CA PRO A 39 -0.27 3.91 14.92
C PRO A 39 0.62 2.66 15.02
N SER A 40 0.04 1.46 15.08
CA SER A 40 0.79 0.21 15.13
C SER A 40 1.34 -0.10 13.73
N PRO A 41 2.64 -0.35 13.57
CA PRO A 41 3.22 -0.62 12.26
C PRO A 41 2.77 -1.97 11.70
N ASN A 42 2.09 -1.95 10.56
CA ASN A 42 1.63 -3.16 9.88
C ASN A 42 1.35 -2.92 8.38
N ALA A 43 1.40 -3.98 7.58
CA ALA A 43 0.96 -4.00 6.19
C ALA A 43 0.40 -5.37 5.81
N PHE A 44 -0.64 -5.38 4.97
CA PHE A 44 -1.28 -6.59 4.46
C PHE A 44 -1.46 -6.50 2.96
N ALA A 45 -1.15 -7.59 2.25
CA ALA A 45 -1.43 -7.74 0.82
C ALA A 45 -2.50 -8.81 0.62
N THR A 46 -3.46 -8.55 -0.26
CA THR A 46 -4.55 -9.48 -0.58
C THR A 46 -4.86 -9.44 -2.06
N GLY A 47 -5.42 -10.52 -2.60
CA GLY A 47 -5.89 -10.53 -3.98
C GLY A 47 -6.28 -11.93 -4.45
N LYS A 48 -7.48 -12.06 -5.02
CA LYS A 48 -7.95 -13.33 -5.60
C LYS A 48 -7.34 -13.61 -6.98
N SER A 49 -6.74 -12.61 -7.61
CA SER A 49 -6.04 -12.73 -8.89
C SER A 49 -5.08 -11.54 -9.09
N ARG A 50 -4.17 -11.63 -10.06
CA ARG A 50 -3.25 -10.53 -10.44
C ARG A 50 -3.97 -9.23 -10.80
N LYS A 51 -5.21 -9.31 -11.32
CA LYS A 51 -6.03 -8.14 -11.72
C LYS A 51 -6.85 -7.57 -10.56
N ALA A 52 -6.97 -8.30 -9.45
CA ALA A 52 -7.77 -7.93 -8.30
C ALA A 52 -6.94 -8.05 -7.01
N SER A 53 -5.77 -7.42 -7.01
CA SER A 53 -4.88 -7.30 -5.85
C SER A 53 -5.02 -5.94 -5.17
N ALA A 54 -4.78 -5.93 -3.86
CA ALA A 54 -4.80 -4.76 -3.01
C ALA A 54 -3.76 -4.88 -1.90
N ILE A 55 -3.21 -3.75 -1.48
CA ILE A 55 -2.29 -3.62 -0.36
C ILE A 55 -2.88 -2.59 0.61
N ALA A 56 -2.88 -2.91 1.91
CA ALA A 56 -3.26 -2.00 2.97
C ALA A 56 -2.07 -1.77 3.90
N VAL A 57 -1.77 -0.50 4.20
CA VAL A 57 -0.64 -0.10 5.05
C VAL A 57 -1.16 0.77 6.19
N THR A 58 -0.62 0.64 7.40
CA THR A 58 -1.00 1.51 8.52
C THR A 58 -0.19 2.81 8.54
N THR A 59 -0.78 3.88 9.08
CA THR A 59 -0.07 5.15 9.31
C THR A 59 1.17 4.98 10.19
N GLY A 60 1.13 4.04 11.14
CA GLY A 60 2.26 3.68 11.98
C GLY A 60 3.44 3.12 11.20
N LEU A 61 3.16 2.27 10.18
CA LEU A 61 4.22 1.77 9.31
C LEU A 61 4.77 2.90 8.45
N LEU A 62 3.91 3.75 7.87
CA LEU A 62 4.35 4.89 7.05
C LEU A 62 5.26 5.86 7.82
N ALA A 63 5.04 6.06 9.12
CA ALA A 63 5.84 6.95 9.94
C ALA A 63 7.27 6.44 10.21
N ILE A 64 7.50 5.12 10.10
CA ILE A 64 8.80 4.49 10.35
C ILE A 64 9.44 3.92 9.09
N MET A 65 8.71 3.95 7.96
CA MET A 65 9.26 3.56 6.67
C MET A 65 10.33 4.57 6.29
N ASP A 66 11.57 4.11 6.30
CA ASP A 66 12.69 4.86 5.78
C ASP A 66 12.90 4.52 4.31
N ARG A 67 13.27 5.52 3.52
CA ARG A 67 13.69 5.31 2.13
C ARG A 67 15.20 5.42 1.95
N HIS A 68 15.98 5.90 2.94
CA HIS A 68 17.45 5.93 2.89
C HIS A 68 18.13 6.02 4.26
#